data_AF-A0A817CTZ8-F1
#
_entry.id   AF-A0A817CTZ8-F1
#
_cell.length_a   1.000
_cell.length_b   1.000
_cell.length_c   1.000
_cell.angle_alpha   90.00
_cell.angle_beta   90.00
_cell.angle_gamma   90.00
#
_symmetry.space_group_name_H-M   'P 1'
#
loop_
_entity.id
_entity.type
_entity.pdbx_description
1 polymer ?
#
loop_
_entity_poly.entity_id
_entity_poly.type
_entity_poly.pdbx_seq_one_letter_code
_entity_poly.pdbx_strand_id
1 'polypeptide(L)'
;MQGSYFGKAPFLIDPVTAIKAMATGKLIDVEFVNGCKIKDPDESGFSAAIELARSVDIVIFFGELDQSIEGESVDRTSITVPDIQFSLIHQLEKVVRSSIHVVIMSGSGLDLTYIHDSPQFGSLIWMGYAGQSDGLAISNVVFDQYNPGGRLPITMYSASYVDDVNIDRALERTFNVLTRLGWFDPPEQQFYRQLTKADVDTPQSRKLSLESAQDSIILLKNVNRSMPLHIDPLINKKIALIEPTANATESMQESYFGKTPFLIDPGAAIKAMTAGKLIDVEFMNGCKIKDPDESGFSVAIELARSADIVILFGGLDQSIEGESVDHTSITVPDIQLSLIHQLEKVVRSPIHVVIISDSGLDLTYIRVSP
;
A
#
# COMPACT_ATOMS: atom_id res chain seq x y z
N MET A 1 9.80 2.17 -15.94
CA MET A 1 10.64 2.77 -14.88
C MET A 1 10.09 2.53 -13.47
N GLN A 2 8.79 2.74 -13.21
CA GLN A 2 8.19 2.44 -11.90
C GLN A 2 7.29 1.19 -11.98
N GLY A 3 7.57 0.22 -11.12
CA GLY A 3 6.82 -1.04 -11.01
C GLY A 3 5.54 -0.87 -10.21
N SER A 4 4.88 -1.97 -9.84
CA SER A 4 3.74 -1.93 -8.92
C SER A 4 4.13 -1.35 -7.55
N TYR A 5 3.16 -0.78 -6.83
CA TYR A 5 3.31 -0.13 -5.52
C TYR A 5 4.35 1.02 -5.48
N PHE A 6 4.49 1.77 -6.58
CA PHE A 6 5.39 2.92 -6.59
C PHE A 6 4.79 4.13 -5.86
N GLY A 7 5.58 4.75 -4.99
CA GLY A 7 5.25 6.06 -4.41
C GLY A 7 5.42 7.21 -5.40
N LYS A 8 4.94 8.40 -5.04
CA LYS A 8 5.17 9.63 -5.81
C LYS A 8 6.66 9.98 -5.82
N ALA A 9 7.33 9.76 -6.94
CA ALA A 9 8.75 10.08 -7.08
C ALA A 9 8.97 11.61 -7.24
N PRO A 10 9.94 12.21 -6.54
CA PRO A 10 10.31 13.62 -6.74
C PRO A 10 10.92 13.90 -8.12
N PHE A 11 11.49 12.89 -8.78
CA PHE A 11 12.01 12.97 -10.14
C PHE A 11 12.02 11.58 -10.79
N LEU A 12 12.16 11.53 -12.11
CA LEU A 12 12.40 10.31 -12.88
C LEU A 12 13.49 10.61 -13.90
N ILE A 13 14.50 9.75 -13.98
CA ILE A 13 15.57 9.86 -14.97
C ILE A 13 15.46 8.64 -15.89
N ASP A 14 15.16 8.87 -17.17
CA ASP A 14 15.10 7.81 -18.17
C ASP A 14 16.50 7.42 -18.68
N PRO A 15 16.66 6.19 -19.21
CA PRO A 15 17.95 5.71 -19.70
C PRO A 15 18.56 6.58 -20.81
N VAL A 16 17.77 7.13 -21.73
CA VAL A 16 18.29 7.92 -22.85
C VAL A 16 18.89 9.22 -22.33
N THR A 17 18.18 9.91 -21.43
CA THR A 17 18.66 11.14 -20.78
C THR A 17 19.94 10.87 -20.00
N ALA A 18 20.01 9.79 -19.23
CA ALA A 18 21.18 9.46 -18.42
C ALA A 18 22.40 9.06 -19.28
N ILE A 19 22.21 8.24 -20.32
CA ILE A 19 23.30 7.82 -21.23
C ILE A 19 23.87 9.03 -21.97
N LYS A 20 23.01 9.92 -22.50
CA LYS A 20 23.44 11.18 -23.16
C LYS A 20 24.23 12.07 -22.20
N ALA A 21 23.78 12.19 -20.95
CA ALA A 21 24.50 12.94 -19.93
C ALA A 21 25.90 12.34 -19.66
N MET A 22 26.00 11.01 -19.56
CA MET A 22 27.29 10.32 -19.36
C MET A 22 28.23 10.36 -20.58
N ALA A 23 27.69 10.55 -21.78
CA ALA A 23 28.47 10.71 -23.01
C ALA A 23 29.00 12.14 -23.20
N THR A 24 28.42 13.12 -22.51
CA THR A 24 28.82 14.54 -22.63
C THR A 24 30.29 14.74 -22.29
N GLY A 25 31.04 15.38 -23.20
CA GLY A 25 32.48 15.63 -23.04
C GLY A 25 33.37 14.43 -23.37
N LYS A 26 32.80 13.33 -23.87
CA LYS A 26 33.52 12.16 -24.39
C LYS A 26 33.40 12.11 -25.93
N LEU A 27 34.24 11.29 -26.56
CA LEU A 27 34.16 10.99 -28.00
C LEU A 27 33.09 9.91 -28.26
N ILE A 28 31.88 10.13 -27.78
CA ILE A 28 30.74 9.19 -27.87
C ILE A 28 29.52 10.01 -28.28
N ASP A 29 28.92 9.64 -29.41
CA ASP A 29 27.62 10.18 -29.82
C ASP A 29 26.52 9.18 -29.49
N VAL A 30 25.35 9.69 -29.08
CA VAL A 30 24.23 8.88 -28.61
C VAL A 30 22.96 9.30 -29.32
N GLU A 31 22.52 8.44 -30.23
CA GLU A 31 21.25 8.56 -30.92
C GLU A 31 20.21 7.62 -30.30
N PHE A 32 18.93 8.02 -30.36
CA PHE A 32 17.82 7.24 -29.84
C PHE A 32 16.65 7.28 -30.82
N VAL A 33 16.01 6.13 -30.99
CA VAL A 33 14.79 5.97 -31.76
C VAL A 33 13.85 5.04 -31.00
N ASN A 34 12.58 5.39 -30.95
CA ASN A 34 11.56 4.50 -30.43
C ASN A 34 11.10 3.56 -31.56
N GLY A 35 11.54 2.30 -31.53
CA GLY A 35 11.27 1.33 -32.59
C GLY A 35 9.86 0.73 -32.54
N CYS A 36 9.31 0.52 -31.34
CA CYS A 36 7.94 0.04 -31.15
C CYS A 36 7.44 0.33 -29.74
N LYS A 37 6.12 0.30 -29.56
CA LYS A 37 5.54 0.31 -28.21
C LYS A 37 5.64 -1.08 -27.58
N ILE A 38 5.37 -1.16 -26.28
CA ILE A 38 5.57 -2.37 -25.45
C ILE A 38 4.75 -3.57 -25.97
N LYS A 39 3.48 -3.38 -26.32
CA LYS A 39 2.58 -4.47 -26.79
C LYS A 39 1.72 -4.12 -28.02
N ASP A 40 1.85 -2.91 -28.54
CA ASP A 40 1.09 -2.47 -29.73
C ASP A 40 1.75 -3.10 -30.97
N PRO A 41 1.03 -3.84 -31.83
CA PRO A 41 1.60 -4.48 -33.03
C PRO A 41 1.97 -3.48 -34.15
N ASP A 42 2.13 -2.19 -33.83
CA ASP A 42 2.53 -1.13 -34.75
C ASP A 42 4.04 -1.20 -35.06
N GLU A 43 4.36 -1.63 -36.28
CA GLU A 43 5.73 -1.74 -36.81
C GLU A 43 6.24 -0.45 -37.47
N SER A 44 5.50 0.66 -37.43
CA SER A 44 5.87 1.90 -38.15
C SER A 44 7.23 2.47 -37.74
N GLY A 45 7.70 2.20 -36.52
CA GLY A 45 9.02 2.60 -36.03
C GLY A 45 10.18 1.70 -36.47
N PHE A 46 9.92 0.54 -37.05
CA PHE A 46 10.96 -0.45 -37.38
C PHE A 46 11.96 0.08 -38.39
N SER A 47 11.50 0.75 -39.46
CA SER A 47 12.38 1.26 -40.52
C SER A 47 13.42 2.24 -39.95
N ALA A 48 12.98 3.18 -39.11
CA ALA A 48 13.87 4.15 -38.48
C ALA A 48 14.86 3.49 -37.51
N ALA A 49 14.42 2.49 -36.75
CA ALA A 49 15.29 1.71 -35.86
C ALA A 49 16.37 0.93 -36.64
N ILE A 50 16.00 0.32 -37.76
CA ILE A 50 16.91 -0.44 -38.63
C ILE A 50 17.91 0.49 -39.32
N GLU A 51 17.47 1.65 -39.80
CA GLU A 51 18.35 2.65 -40.41
C GLU A 51 19.39 3.17 -39.40
N LEU A 52 18.96 3.51 -38.18
CA LEU A 52 19.88 3.93 -37.12
C LEU A 52 20.86 2.83 -36.75
N ALA A 53 20.39 1.59 -36.62
CA ALA A 53 21.24 0.46 -36.28
C ALA A 53 22.34 0.18 -37.33
N ARG A 54 22.18 0.66 -38.57
CA ARG A 54 23.21 0.56 -39.62
C ARG A 54 24.26 1.68 -39.57
N SER A 55 23.96 2.82 -38.94
CA SER A 55 24.84 3.98 -38.90
C SER A 55 25.68 4.09 -37.63
N VAL A 56 25.39 3.28 -36.60
CA VAL A 56 26.07 3.31 -35.30
C VAL A 56 27.04 2.15 -35.10
N ASP A 57 28.02 2.34 -34.21
CA ASP A 57 29.00 1.31 -33.87
C ASP A 57 28.46 0.27 -32.87
N ILE A 58 27.60 0.72 -31.93
CA ILE A 58 27.07 -0.08 -30.82
C ILE A 58 25.54 0.10 -30.78
N VAL A 59 24.82 -1.01 -30.67
CA VAL A 59 23.36 -1.02 -30.48
C VAL A 59 23.03 -1.53 -29.09
N ILE A 60 22.30 -0.72 -28.33
CA ILE A 60 21.68 -1.13 -27.05
C ILE A 60 20.17 -1.17 -27.24
N PHE A 61 19.59 -2.35 -27.21
CA PHE A 61 18.16 -2.57 -27.27
C PHE A 61 17.57 -2.57 -25.85
N PHE A 62 16.60 -1.69 -25.61
CA PHE A 62 15.82 -1.67 -24.36
C PHE A 62 14.46 -2.32 -24.62
N GLY A 63 14.27 -3.52 -24.08
CA GLY A 63 12.98 -4.20 -24.02
C GLY A 63 12.36 -4.08 -22.64
N GLU A 64 11.04 -4.03 -22.57
CA GLU A 64 10.35 -3.84 -21.29
C GLU A 64 8.99 -4.54 -21.21
N LEU A 65 8.53 -4.73 -19.98
CA LEU A 65 7.13 -4.89 -19.62
C LEU A 65 6.67 -3.65 -18.84
N ASP A 66 5.36 -3.44 -18.78
CA ASP A 66 4.74 -2.42 -17.95
C ASP A 66 3.52 -2.96 -17.18
N GLN A 67 2.93 -2.08 -16.37
CA GLN A 67 1.74 -2.39 -15.58
C GLN A 67 0.49 -2.73 -16.41
N SER A 68 0.53 -2.54 -17.73
CA SER A 68 -0.53 -2.98 -18.63
C SER A 68 -0.41 -4.45 -19.03
N ILE A 69 0.71 -5.11 -18.68
CA ILE A 69 1.02 -6.50 -18.99
C ILE A 69 1.28 -7.28 -17.69
N GLU A 70 2.01 -6.72 -16.73
CA GLU A 70 2.28 -7.34 -15.42
C GLU A 70 1.96 -6.38 -14.27
N GLY A 71 1.13 -6.81 -13.33
CA GLY A 71 0.77 -5.96 -12.21
C GLY A 71 -0.11 -6.68 -11.21
N GLU A 72 -0.42 -5.99 -10.10
CA GLU A 72 -1.41 -6.48 -9.15
C GLU A 72 -2.75 -6.67 -9.86
N SER A 73 -3.34 -7.86 -9.72
CA SER A 73 -4.56 -8.27 -10.44
C SER A 73 -4.44 -8.30 -11.97
N VAL A 74 -3.23 -8.20 -12.52
CA VAL A 74 -2.93 -8.29 -13.95
C VAL A 74 -1.96 -9.45 -14.18
N ASP A 75 -2.55 -10.63 -14.39
CA ASP A 75 -1.79 -11.84 -14.71
C ASP A 75 -1.45 -11.91 -16.20
N ARG A 76 -0.20 -12.24 -16.49
CA ARG A 76 0.24 -12.53 -17.86
C ARG A 76 -0.26 -13.91 -18.30
N THR A 77 -0.64 -14.02 -19.56
CA THR A 77 -0.96 -15.31 -20.21
C THR A 77 0.24 -15.98 -20.85
N SER A 78 1.37 -15.28 -20.93
CA SER A 78 2.64 -15.78 -21.47
C SER A 78 3.83 -15.20 -20.71
N ILE A 79 4.89 -16.00 -20.59
CA ILE A 79 6.19 -15.56 -20.07
C ILE A 79 7.15 -15.13 -21.18
N THR A 80 6.72 -15.08 -22.44
CA THR A 80 7.54 -14.58 -23.55
C THR A 80 7.68 -13.05 -23.52
N VAL A 81 8.74 -12.54 -24.15
CA VAL A 81 8.84 -11.12 -24.49
C VAL A 81 7.71 -10.77 -25.48
N PRO A 82 7.08 -9.58 -25.40
CA PRO A 82 6.03 -9.20 -26.33
C PRO A 82 6.45 -9.32 -27.80
N ASP A 83 5.56 -9.90 -28.63
CA ASP A 83 5.87 -10.29 -30.02
C ASP A 83 6.42 -9.15 -30.89
N ILE A 84 5.93 -7.92 -30.68
CA ILE A 84 6.40 -6.75 -31.43
C ILE A 84 7.87 -6.42 -31.12
N GLN A 85 8.27 -6.52 -29.85
CA GLN A 85 9.66 -6.30 -29.42
C GLN A 85 10.57 -7.41 -29.94
N PHE A 86 10.07 -8.65 -29.92
CA PHE A 86 10.77 -9.81 -30.48
C PHE A 86 10.93 -9.71 -32.01
N SER A 87 9.92 -9.19 -32.71
CA SER A 87 9.98 -8.95 -34.15
C SER A 87 11.00 -7.88 -34.51
N LEU A 88 11.08 -6.80 -33.73
CA LEU A 88 12.08 -5.75 -33.92
C LEU A 88 13.51 -6.28 -33.71
N ILE A 89 13.76 -6.97 -32.60
CA ILE A 89 15.12 -7.44 -32.29
C ILE A 89 15.62 -8.45 -33.33
N HIS A 90 14.74 -9.29 -33.89
CA HIS A 90 15.07 -10.22 -34.98
C HIS A 90 15.38 -9.49 -36.30
N GLN A 91 14.79 -8.33 -36.57
CA GLN A 91 15.16 -7.51 -37.73
C GLN A 91 16.49 -6.79 -37.51
N LEU A 92 16.78 -6.34 -36.28
CA LEU A 92 18.06 -5.73 -35.93
C LEU A 92 19.22 -6.72 -36.09
N GLU A 93 19.07 -7.97 -35.66
CA GLU A 93 20.08 -9.03 -35.83
C GLU A 93 20.51 -9.23 -37.29
N LYS A 94 19.65 -8.95 -38.27
CA LYS A 94 19.97 -9.09 -39.70
C LYS A 94 20.83 -7.95 -40.24
N VAL A 95 20.92 -6.82 -39.54
CA VAL A 95 21.55 -5.60 -40.05
C VAL A 95 22.73 -5.12 -39.21
N VAL A 96 22.72 -5.43 -37.92
CA VAL A 96 23.78 -5.06 -36.98
C VAL A 96 24.99 -5.97 -37.22
N ARG A 97 26.12 -5.36 -37.56
CA ARG A 97 27.37 -6.10 -37.87
C ARG A 97 28.18 -6.44 -36.62
N SER A 98 28.06 -5.63 -35.58
CA SER A 98 28.63 -5.85 -34.25
C SER A 98 27.65 -6.66 -33.39
N SER A 99 27.89 -6.72 -32.08
CA SER A 99 26.93 -7.34 -31.16
C SER A 99 25.81 -6.37 -30.76
N ILE A 100 24.62 -6.92 -30.51
CA ILE A 100 23.51 -6.18 -29.89
C ILE A 100 23.60 -6.38 -28.37
N HIS A 101 23.52 -5.30 -27.60
CA HIS A 101 23.44 -5.35 -26.14
C HIS A 101 21.98 -5.19 -25.72
N VAL A 102 21.46 -6.07 -24.88
CA VAL A 102 20.05 -6.10 -24.52
C VAL A 102 19.88 -5.72 -23.05
N VAL A 103 18.99 -4.78 -22.78
CA VAL A 103 18.49 -4.47 -21.44
C VAL A 103 17.01 -4.84 -21.39
N ILE A 104 16.63 -5.72 -20.46
CA ILE A 104 15.24 -6.13 -20.23
C ILE A 104 14.77 -5.59 -18.88
N MET A 105 13.79 -4.69 -18.91
CA MET A 105 13.13 -4.19 -17.70
C MET A 105 11.83 -4.94 -17.43
N SER A 106 11.75 -5.64 -16.30
CA SER A 106 10.54 -6.37 -15.90
C SER A 106 10.53 -6.63 -14.39
N GLY A 107 9.34 -6.69 -13.81
CA GLY A 107 9.08 -7.11 -12.43
C GLY A 107 9.05 -8.63 -12.26
N SER A 108 8.85 -9.40 -13.34
CA SER A 108 8.78 -10.86 -13.29
C SER A 108 9.63 -11.55 -14.38
N GLY A 109 9.67 -12.88 -14.37
CA GLY A 109 10.56 -13.65 -15.25
C GLY A 109 10.07 -13.67 -16.70
N LEU A 110 11.00 -13.55 -17.65
CA LEU A 110 10.74 -13.67 -19.08
C LEU A 110 11.54 -14.83 -19.67
N ASP A 111 11.00 -15.48 -20.69
CA ASP A 111 11.76 -16.38 -21.55
C ASP A 111 12.72 -15.53 -22.40
N LEU A 112 13.99 -15.61 -22.05
CA LEU A 112 15.09 -14.93 -22.74
C LEU A 112 16.04 -15.92 -23.43
N THR A 113 15.63 -17.18 -23.58
CA THR A 113 16.46 -18.28 -24.13
C THR A 113 17.01 -17.91 -25.52
N TYR A 114 16.17 -17.33 -26.38
CA TYR A 114 16.58 -16.86 -27.71
C TYR A 114 17.74 -15.85 -27.67
N ILE A 115 17.64 -14.86 -26.77
CA ILE A 115 18.63 -13.79 -26.63
C ILE A 115 19.91 -14.33 -25.98
N HIS A 116 19.76 -15.21 -24.98
CA HIS A 116 20.88 -15.83 -24.28
C HIS A 116 21.71 -16.75 -25.19
N ASP A 117 21.06 -17.53 -26.05
CA ASP A 117 21.73 -18.56 -26.86
C ASP A 117 22.27 -18.04 -28.19
N SER A 118 21.78 -16.90 -28.69
CA SER A 118 22.27 -16.34 -29.96
C SER A 118 23.62 -15.61 -29.77
N PRO A 119 24.64 -15.92 -30.60
CA PRO A 119 25.94 -15.25 -30.53
C PRO A 119 25.90 -13.79 -30.99
N GLN A 120 24.80 -13.33 -31.58
CA GLN A 120 24.63 -11.94 -31.98
C GLN A 120 24.53 -11.00 -30.77
N PHE A 121 24.08 -11.50 -29.61
CA PHE A 121 23.88 -10.68 -28.42
C PHE A 121 25.13 -10.68 -27.54
N GLY A 122 25.74 -9.49 -27.38
CA GLY A 122 27.00 -9.32 -26.65
C GLY A 122 26.81 -9.24 -25.14
N SER A 123 25.64 -8.79 -24.70
CA SER A 123 25.24 -8.83 -23.29
C SER A 123 23.72 -8.87 -23.16
N LEU A 124 23.25 -9.49 -22.09
CA LEU A 124 21.86 -9.49 -21.64
C LEU A 124 21.81 -9.03 -20.19
N ILE A 125 21.22 -7.86 -19.96
CA ILE A 125 21.11 -7.23 -18.65
C ILE A 125 19.63 -7.23 -18.26
N TRP A 126 19.30 -7.90 -17.15
CA TRP A 126 17.99 -7.76 -16.54
C TRP A 126 18.02 -6.66 -15.48
N MET A 127 16.98 -5.83 -15.46
CA MET A 127 16.75 -4.90 -14.37
C MET A 127 15.29 -4.95 -13.92
N GLY A 128 15.07 -5.01 -12.62
CA GLY A 128 13.77 -4.70 -12.04
C GLY A 128 13.44 -3.21 -12.21
N TYR A 129 12.23 -2.82 -11.84
CA TYR A 129 11.85 -1.41 -11.81
C TYR A 129 12.63 -0.65 -10.72
N ALA A 130 13.71 0.06 -11.09
CA ALA A 130 14.65 0.65 -10.12
C ALA A 130 14.28 2.07 -9.64
N GLY A 131 13.02 2.47 -9.81
CA GLY A 131 12.45 3.69 -9.24
C GLY A 131 12.97 4.98 -9.89
N GLN A 132 13.20 6.03 -9.09
CA GLN A 132 13.48 7.38 -9.58
C GLN A 132 14.81 7.56 -10.34
N SER A 133 15.78 6.67 -10.09
CA SER A 133 17.14 6.73 -10.64
C SER A 133 17.43 5.61 -11.63
N ASP A 134 16.38 4.99 -12.20
CA ASP A 134 16.45 3.85 -13.10
C ASP A 134 17.42 4.05 -14.27
N GLY A 135 17.27 5.16 -15.00
CA GLY A 135 18.17 5.53 -16.11
C GLY A 135 19.62 5.73 -15.69
N LEU A 136 19.85 6.33 -14.52
CA LEU A 136 21.21 6.52 -13.99
C LEU A 136 21.85 5.18 -13.59
N ALA A 137 21.08 4.28 -12.99
CA ALA A 137 21.55 2.97 -12.57
C ALA A 137 22.03 2.13 -13.77
N ILE A 138 21.23 2.03 -14.83
CA ILE A 138 21.66 1.30 -16.04
C ILE A 138 22.82 2.00 -16.75
N SER A 139 22.84 3.34 -16.78
CA SER A 139 23.95 4.08 -17.38
C SER A 139 25.27 3.82 -16.66
N ASN A 140 25.27 3.73 -15.33
CA ASN A 140 26.47 3.39 -14.55
C ASN A 140 27.01 2.01 -14.94
N VAL A 141 26.14 1.04 -15.22
CA VAL A 141 26.53 -0.29 -15.70
C VAL A 141 27.12 -0.22 -17.11
N VAL A 142 26.46 0.49 -18.02
CA VAL A 142 26.90 0.63 -19.42
C VAL A 142 28.27 1.32 -19.53
N PHE A 143 28.56 2.29 -18.66
CA PHE A 143 29.81 3.06 -18.68
C PHE A 143 30.86 2.60 -17.65
N ASP A 144 30.76 1.36 -17.15
CA ASP A 144 31.73 0.77 -16.21
C ASP A 144 31.96 1.60 -14.93
N GLN A 145 30.92 2.31 -14.49
CA GLN A 145 30.91 2.98 -13.18
C GLN A 145 30.35 2.07 -12.08
N TYR A 146 29.70 0.97 -12.48
CA TYR A 146 29.18 -0.04 -11.57
C TYR A 146 29.19 -1.42 -12.22
N ASN A 147 29.72 -2.42 -11.51
CA ASN A 147 29.70 -3.81 -11.96
C ASN A 147 28.49 -4.53 -11.34
N PRO A 148 27.48 -4.96 -12.13
CA PRO A 148 26.29 -5.61 -11.62
C PRO A 148 26.60 -7.02 -11.12
N GLY A 149 25.82 -7.50 -10.14
CA GLY A 149 25.90 -8.88 -9.70
C GLY A 149 25.35 -9.85 -10.76
N GLY A 150 25.97 -11.02 -10.93
CA GLY A 150 25.52 -12.08 -11.85
C GLY A 150 24.46 -13.01 -11.26
N ARG A 151 23.63 -12.54 -10.32
CA ARG A 151 22.59 -13.35 -9.64
C ARG A 151 21.23 -12.72 -9.86
N LEU A 152 20.24 -13.53 -10.22
CA LEU A 152 18.86 -13.10 -10.35
C LEU A 152 18.09 -13.35 -9.04
N PRO A 153 17.16 -12.45 -8.66
CA PRO A 153 16.25 -12.68 -7.53
C PRO A 153 15.13 -13.68 -7.88
N ILE A 154 14.97 -13.99 -9.18
CA ILE A 154 13.94 -14.88 -9.74
C ILE A 154 14.58 -15.88 -10.70
N THR A 155 14.02 -17.08 -10.78
CA THR A 155 14.41 -18.05 -11.81
C THR A 155 13.69 -17.70 -13.12
N MET A 156 14.45 -17.55 -14.21
CA MET A 156 13.92 -17.36 -15.56
C MET A 156 13.81 -18.73 -16.25
N TYR A 157 12.62 -19.06 -16.73
CA TYR A 157 12.33 -20.31 -17.41
C TYR A 157 12.10 -20.06 -18.90
N SER A 158 12.48 -21.04 -19.74
CA SER A 158 12.00 -21.11 -21.13
C SER A 158 10.47 -21.15 -21.15
N ALA A 159 9.84 -20.58 -22.18
CA ALA A 159 8.38 -20.56 -22.29
C ALA A 159 7.80 -21.97 -22.26
N SER A 160 8.43 -22.96 -22.91
CA SER A 160 8.01 -24.36 -22.88
C SER A 160 7.95 -24.98 -21.49
N TYR A 161 8.64 -24.41 -20.49
CA TYR A 161 8.57 -24.92 -19.13
C TYR A 161 7.16 -24.82 -18.57
N VAL A 162 6.36 -23.85 -19.01
CA VAL A 162 4.96 -23.74 -18.55
C VAL A 162 4.12 -24.95 -18.96
N ASP A 163 4.49 -25.63 -20.05
CA ASP A 163 3.85 -26.87 -20.51
C ASP A 163 4.30 -28.08 -19.64
N ASP A 164 5.51 -28.01 -19.07
CA ASP A 164 6.04 -29.01 -18.15
C ASP A 164 5.58 -28.78 -16.69
N VAL A 165 5.09 -27.58 -16.36
CA VAL A 165 4.50 -27.30 -15.06
C VAL A 165 3.19 -28.05 -14.95
N ASN A 166 3.24 -29.17 -14.23
CA ASN A 166 2.06 -29.93 -13.87
C ASN A 166 1.17 -29.07 -12.92
N ILE A 167 0.23 -28.33 -13.52
CA ILE A 167 -0.82 -27.60 -12.81
C ILE A 167 -1.74 -28.57 -12.09
N ASP A 168 -1.85 -29.83 -12.54
CA ASP A 168 -2.62 -30.86 -11.86
C ASP A 168 -2.15 -31.02 -10.42
N ARG A 169 -0.86 -30.88 -10.10
CA ARG A 169 -0.39 -30.93 -8.71
C ARG A 169 -0.90 -29.76 -7.87
N ALA A 170 -0.99 -28.56 -8.44
CA ALA A 170 -1.58 -27.40 -7.76
C ALA A 170 -3.09 -27.60 -7.57
N LEU A 171 -3.77 -28.09 -8.62
CA LEU A 171 -5.18 -28.45 -8.57
C LEU A 171 -5.43 -29.56 -7.55
N GLU A 172 -4.67 -30.65 -7.57
CA GLU A 172 -4.70 -31.75 -6.61
C GLU A 172 -4.58 -31.24 -5.19
N ARG A 173 -3.65 -30.31 -4.90
CA ARG A 173 -3.56 -29.70 -3.56
C ARG A 173 -4.85 -28.96 -3.19
N THR A 174 -5.38 -28.15 -4.10
CA THR A 174 -6.65 -27.43 -3.90
C THR A 174 -7.83 -28.37 -3.70
N PHE A 175 -8.00 -29.36 -4.59
CA PHE A 175 -9.07 -30.36 -4.53
C PHE A 175 -8.92 -31.31 -3.34
N ASN A 176 -7.71 -31.61 -2.90
CA ASN A 176 -7.47 -32.36 -1.66
C ASN A 176 -7.96 -31.59 -0.44
N VAL A 177 -7.76 -30.26 -0.39
CA VAL A 177 -8.34 -29.42 0.67
C VAL A 177 -9.86 -29.43 0.60
N LEU A 178 -10.45 -29.23 -0.59
CA LEU A 178 -11.90 -29.29 -0.77
C LEU A 178 -12.49 -30.65 -0.35
N THR A 179 -11.81 -31.75 -0.69
CA THR A 179 -12.21 -33.11 -0.30
C THR A 179 -12.13 -33.30 1.21
N ARG A 180 -11.04 -32.83 1.86
CA ARG A 180 -10.90 -32.89 3.33
C ARG A 180 -11.96 -32.06 4.06
N LEU A 181 -12.43 -30.97 3.44
CA LEU A 181 -13.53 -30.14 3.94
C LEU A 181 -14.91 -30.73 3.59
N GLY A 182 -14.97 -31.91 2.98
CA GLY A 182 -16.20 -32.61 2.61
C GLY A 182 -17.01 -31.90 1.53
N TRP A 183 -16.38 -31.07 0.70
CA TRP A 183 -17.05 -30.27 -0.32
C TRP A 183 -17.86 -31.11 -1.33
N PHE A 184 -17.41 -32.34 -1.58
CA PHE A 184 -18.02 -33.28 -2.53
C PHE A 184 -18.94 -34.32 -1.87
N ASP A 185 -19.02 -34.33 -0.54
CA ASP A 185 -19.90 -35.24 0.19
C ASP A 185 -21.35 -34.72 0.20
N PRO A 186 -22.36 -35.59 0.45
CA PRO A 186 -23.75 -35.17 0.56
C PRO A 186 -23.92 -34.04 1.61
N PRO A 187 -24.57 -32.92 1.27
CA PRO A 187 -24.68 -31.76 2.17
C PRO A 187 -25.18 -32.10 3.58
N GLU A 188 -26.15 -33.01 3.68
CA GLU A 188 -26.76 -33.47 4.94
C GLU A 188 -25.78 -34.21 5.87
N GLN A 189 -24.66 -34.69 5.35
CA GLN A 189 -23.61 -35.35 6.15
C GLN A 189 -22.50 -34.38 6.58
N GLN A 190 -22.53 -33.13 6.10
CA GLN A 190 -21.48 -32.14 6.31
C GLN A 190 -21.89 -31.11 7.35
N PHE A 191 -21.22 -31.12 8.52
CA PHE A 191 -21.49 -30.21 9.63
C PHE A 191 -21.54 -28.74 9.20
N TYR A 192 -20.52 -28.26 8.48
CA TYR A 192 -20.45 -26.87 8.06
C TYR A 192 -21.52 -26.47 7.03
N ARG A 193 -22.13 -27.44 6.33
CA ARG A 193 -23.25 -27.19 5.39
C ARG A 193 -24.61 -27.13 6.07
N GLN A 194 -24.66 -27.42 7.38
CA GLN A 194 -25.86 -27.23 8.19
C GLN A 194 -25.94 -25.85 8.83
N LEU A 195 -24.88 -25.05 8.76
CA LEU A 195 -24.87 -23.68 9.28
C LEU A 195 -25.79 -22.78 8.43
N THR A 196 -26.54 -21.94 9.12
CA THR A 196 -27.54 -21.04 8.55
C THR A 196 -27.32 -19.61 9.03
N LYS A 197 -28.19 -18.69 8.59
CA LYS A 197 -28.21 -17.33 9.12
C LYS A 197 -28.45 -17.26 10.63
N ALA A 198 -29.08 -18.28 11.23
CA ALA A 198 -29.29 -18.33 12.68
C ALA A 198 -27.99 -18.53 13.47
N ASP A 199 -26.93 -19.02 12.81
CA ASP A 199 -25.60 -19.24 13.39
C ASP A 199 -24.68 -18.01 13.23
N VAL A 200 -25.16 -16.96 12.54
CA VAL A 200 -24.46 -15.69 12.34
C VAL A 200 -24.97 -14.66 13.35
N ASP A 201 -24.07 -13.88 13.93
CA ASP A 201 -24.41 -12.77 14.85
C ASP A 201 -25.21 -13.24 16.09
N THR A 202 -24.80 -14.37 16.65
CA THR A 202 -25.40 -14.96 17.87
C THR A 202 -25.07 -14.13 19.12
N PRO A 203 -25.85 -14.22 20.20
CA PRO A 203 -25.50 -13.57 21.47
C PRO A 203 -24.10 -13.94 21.98
N GLN A 204 -23.66 -15.19 21.75
CA GLN A 204 -22.34 -15.67 22.11
C GLN A 204 -21.24 -15.01 21.26
N SER A 205 -21.41 -14.89 19.93
CA SER A 205 -20.42 -14.22 19.08
C SER A 205 -20.34 -12.72 19.36
N ARG A 206 -21.47 -12.07 19.67
CA ARG A 206 -21.50 -10.66 20.12
C ARG A 206 -20.76 -10.46 21.44
N LYS A 207 -20.95 -11.37 22.41
CA LYS A 207 -20.23 -11.35 23.69
C LYS A 207 -18.73 -11.51 23.47
N LEU A 208 -18.33 -12.47 22.64
CA LEU A 208 -16.91 -12.68 22.30
C LEU A 208 -16.31 -11.47 21.59
N SER A 209 -17.05 -10.81 20.69
CA SER A 209 -16.61 -9.57 20.04
C SER A 209 -16.39 -8.44 21.06
N LEU A 210 -17.29 -8.28 22.03
CA LEU A 210 -17.13 -7.31 23.11
C LEU A 210 -15.94 -7.64 24.02
N GLU A 211 -15.79 -8.90 24.43
CA GLU A 211 -14.66 -9.35 25.26
C GLU A 211 -13.33 -9.13 24.53
N SER A 212 -13.25 -9.47 23.24
CA SER A 212 -12.06 -9.25 22.42
C SER A 212 -11.71 -7.77 22.30
N ALA A 213 -12.72 -6.89 22.18
CA ALA A 213 -12.52 -5.44 22.15
C ALA A 213 -12.11 -4.87 23.52
N GLN A 214 -12.59 -5.45 24.61
CA GLN A 214 -12.22 -5.03 25.98
C GLN A 214 -10.77 -5.41 26.30
N ASP A 215 -10.36 -6.63 25.93
CA ASP A 215 -9.02 -7.14 26.20
C ASP A 215 -7.93 -6.48 25.33
N SER A 216 -8.31 -5.88 24.19
CA SER A 216 -7.39 -5.17 23.28
C SER A 216 -7.18 -3.69 23.63
N ILE A 217 -7.96 -3.11 24.55
CA ILE A 217 -7.78 -1.71 25.00
C ILE A 217 -6.58 -1.62 25.96
N ILE A 218 -5.63 -0.73 25.64
CA ILE A 218 -4.41 -0.54 26.43
C ILE A 218 -4.42 0.81 27.14
N LEU A 219 -4.33 0.80 28.47
CA LEU A 219 -4.16 2.01 29.29
C LEU A 219 -2.68 2.43 29.35
N LEU A 220 -2.30 3.43 28.56
CA LEU A 220 -0.90 3.87 28.41
C LEU A 220 -0.42 4.83 29.52
N LYS A 221 -1.33 5.65 30.08
CA LYS A 221 -1.04 6.65 31.12
C LYS A 221 -2.27 6.82 32.02
N ASN A 222 -2.06 6.85 33.33
CA ASN A 222 -3.12 7.09 34.32
C ASN A 222 -2.60 7.99 35.44
N VAL A 223 -2.81 9.30 35.28
CA VAL A 223 -2.37 10.32 36.25
C VAL A 223 -3.38 10.37 37.40
N ASN A 224 -2.89 10.39 38.64
CA ASN A 224 -3.70 10.52 39.85
C ASN A 224 -4.85 9.49 39.99
N ARG A 225 -4.74 8.34 39.32
CA ARG A 225 -5.81 7.33 39.26
C ARG A 225 -7.14 7.93 38.76
N SER A 226 -7.09 8.83 37.78
CA SER A 226 -8.27 9.44 37.17
C SER A 226 -9.16 8.43 36.45
N MET A 227 -8.60 7.27 36.07
CA MET A 227 -9.34 6.11 35.57
C MET A 227 -9.32 4.95 36.58
N PRO A 228 -10.47 4.25 36.80
CA PRO A 228 -11.77 4.47 36.15
C PRO A 228 -12.45 5.79 36.60
N LEU A 229 -13.34 6.33 35.77
CA LEU A 229 -14.08 7.55 36.09
C LEU A 229 -14.96 7.33 37.33
N HIS A 230 -14.59 7.95 38.45
CA HIS A 230 -15.39 7.94 39.67
C HIS A 230 -16.43 9.06 39.62
N ILE A 231 -17.65 8.73 39.20
CA ILE A 231 -18.77 9.67 39.12
C ILE A 231 -19.70 9.45 40.32
N ASP A 232 -19.85 10.47 41.16
CA ASP A 232 -20.83 10.48 42.24
C ASP A 232 -22.25 10.55 41.65
N PRO A 233 -23.13 9.56 41.90
CA PRO A 233 -24.46 9.54 41.33
C PRO A 233 -25.38 10.67 41.84
N LEU A 234 -24.99 11.39 42.90
CA LEU A 234 -25.77 12.49 43.48
C LEU A 234 -25.35 13.87 42.97
N ILE A 235 -24.27 13.97 42.20
CA ILE A 235 -23.72 15.24 41.72
C ILE A 235 -23.89 15.32 40.21
N ASN A 236 -24.46 16.43 39.74
CA ASN A 236 -24.53 16.72 38.31
C ASN A 236 -23.12 16.79 37.73
N LYS A 237 -22.88 16.01 36.66
CA LYS A 237 -21.64 16.05 35.89
C LYS A 237 -21.90 16.35 34.44
N LYS A 238 -21.04 17.16 33.83
CA LYS A 238 -21.02 17.37 32.38
C LYS A 238 -19.77 16.71 31.78
N ILE A 239 -19.98 15.86 30.77
CA ILE A 239 -18.94 15.19 30.00
C ILE A 239 -18.89 15.80 28.60
N ALA A 240 -17.73 16.32 28.23
CA ALA A 240 -17.42 16.74 26.87
C ALA A 240 -16.74 15.60 26.11
N LEU A 241 -17.33 15.18 25.00
CA LEU A 241 -16.71 14.29 24.02
C LEU A 241 -16.26 15.13 22.84
N ILE A 242 -14.95 15.14 22.56
CA ILE A 242 -14.34 15.99 21.54
C ILE A 242 -13.64 15.10 20.51
N GLU A 243 -13.60 15.57 19.27
CA GLU A 243 -12.96 14.96 18.09
C GLU A 243 -13.80 13.88 17.38
N PRO A 244 -13.62 13.70 16.05
CA PRO A 244 -14.61 13.04 15.20
C PRO A 244 -14.74 11.55 15.50
N THR A 245 -13.71 10.91 16.06
CA THR A 245 -13.77 9.46 16.34
C THR A 245 -14.66 9.11 17.54
N ALA A 246 -15.12 10.10 18.32
CA ALA A 246 -16.15 9.86 19.34
C ALA A 246 -17.51 9.47 18.73
N ASN A 247 -17.75 9.82 17.46
CA ASN A 247 -18.94 9.45 16.68
C ASN A 247 -18.56 8.56 15.47
N ALA A 248 -17.42 7.86 15.57
CA ALA A 248 -16.95 6.96 14.52
C ALA A 248 -17.90 5.77 14.35
N THR A 249 -18.17 5.41 13.10
CA THR A 249 -18.91 4.19 12.77
C THR A 249 -18.00 3.28 11.94
N GLU A 250 -18.04 3.39 10.61
CA GLU A 250 -17.27 2.51 9.72
C GLU A 250 -15.76 2.59 9.98
N SER A 251 -15.24 3.76 10.35
CA SER A 251 -13.81 3.92 10.66
C SER A 251 -13.34 3.12 11.89
N MET A 252 -14.24 2.67 12.77
CA MET A 252 -13.86 1.76 13.88
C MET A 252 -13.57 0.34 13.42
N GLN A 253 -13.99 -0.02 12.20
CA GLN A 253 -13.80 -1.36 11.65
C GLN A 253 -12.50 -1.49 10.86
N GLU A 254 -11.78 -0.38 10.65
CA GLU A 254 -10.54 -0.33 9.86
C GLU A 254 -10.76 -0.93 8.46
N SER A 255 -9.98 -1.89 8.01
CA SER A 255 -9.99 -2.49 6.68
C SER A 255 -10.48 -3.94 6.73
N TYR A 256 -10.63 -4.55 5.56
CA TYR A 256 -11.02 -5.97 5.41
C TYR A 256 -12.33 -6.37 6.14
N PHE A 257 -13.24 -5.41 6.38
CA PHE A 257 -14.51 -5.67 7.05
C PHE A 257 -15.68 -5.85 6.08
N GLY A 258 -16.63 -6.71 6.45
CA GLY A 258 -17.91 -6.85 5.75
C GLY A 258 -19.02 -5.99 6.36
N LYS A 259 -20.20 -6.02 5.75
CA LYS A 259 -21.38 -5.32 6.30
C LYS A 259 -21.70 -5.81 7.71
N THR A 260 -21.63 -4.91 8.67
CA THR A 260 -21.90 -5.18 10.08
C THR A 260 -23.41 -5.10 10.41
N PRO A 261 -23.93 -5.94 11.33
CA PRO A 261 -25.30 -5.86 11.82
C PRO A 261 -25.62 -4.54 12.54
N PHE A 262 -24.65 -3.98 13.27
CA PHE A 262 -24.75 -2.71 13.98
C PHE A 262 -23.37 -2.19 14.38
N LEU A 263 -23.27 -0.88 14.57
CA LEU A 263 -22.10 -0.21 15.14
C LEU A 263 -22.55 0.64 16.30
N ILE A 264 -21.75 0.67 17.36
CA ILE A 264 -22.00 1.51 18.52
C ILE A 264 -20.79 2.42 18.65
N ASP A 265 -20.95 3.69 18.26
CA ASP A 265 -19.89 4.68 18.44
C ASP A 265 -19.67 4.98 19.93
N PRO A 266 -18.45 5.43 20.33
CA PRO A 266 -18.14 5.70 21.73
C PRO A 266 -19.10 6.69 22.39
N GLY A 267 -19.53 7.72 21.66
CA GLY A 267 -20.45 8.74 22.14
C GLY A 267 -21.84 8.22 22.43
N ALA A 268 -22.41 7.41 21.53
CA ALA A 268 -23.68 6.72 21.73
C ALA A 268 -23.59 5.73 22.89
N ALA A 269 -22.49 4.97 23.01
CA ALA A 269 -22.27 4.06 24.11
C ALA A 269 -22.25 4.80 25.47
N ILE A 270 -21.50 5.91 25.57
CA ILE A 270 -21.42 6.72 26.79
C ILE A 270 -22.80 7.29 27.13
N LYS A 271 -23.50 7.89 26.16
CA LYS A 271 -24.87 8.43 26.36
C LYS A 271 -25.86 7.37 26.82
N ALA A 272 -25.79 6.16 26.27
CA ALA A 272 -26.65 5.06 26.69
C ALA A 272 -26.34 4.61 28.13
N MET A 273 -25.06 4.53 28.51
CA MET A 273 -24.63 4.16 29.86
C MET A 273 -24.95 5.23 30.92
N THR A 274 -25.07 6.49 30.51
CA THR A 274 -25.40 7.62 31.40
C THR A 274 -26.88 8.00 31.40
N ALA A 275 -27.69 7.39 30.53
CA ALA A 275 -29.12 7.65 30.46
C ALA A 275 -29.81 7.45 31.83
N GLY A 276 -30.58 8.46 32.24
CA GLY A 276 -31.27 8.48 33.54
C GLY A 276 -30.39 8.79 34.76
N LYS A 277 -29.11 9.10 34.56
CA LYS A 277 -28.20 9.59 35.62
C LYS A 277 -28.11 11.13 35.57
N LEU A 278 -27.58 11.71 36.64
CA LEU A 278 -27.25 13.15 36.71
C LEU A 278 -25.96 13.47 35.90
N ILE A 279 -25.90 13.00 34.66
CA ILE A 279 -24.73 13.14 33.78
C ILE A 279 -25.21 13.65 32.43
N ASP A 280 -24.80 14.86 32.08
CA ASP A 280 -25.00 15.45 30.76
C ASP A 280 -23.80 15.13 29.86
N VAL A 281 -24.07 14.71 28.63
CA VAL A 281 -23.03 14.28 27.68
C VAL A 281 -23.22 15.03 26.36
N GLU A 282 -22.27 15.90 26.05
CA GLU A 282 -22.29 16.71 24.84
C GLU A 282 -21.10 16.34 23.95
N PHE A 283 -21.35 16.31 22.64
CA PHE A 283 -20.36 15.96 21.63
C PHE A 283 -20.12 17.16 20.72
N MET A 284 -18.84 17.44 20.44
CA MET A 284 -18.45 18.41 19.42
C MET A 284 -17.30 17.87 18.59
N ASN A 285 -17.40 18.10 17.28
CA ASN A 285 -16.26 17.89 16.41
C ASN A 285 -15.28 19.06 16.58
N GLY A 286 -14.00 18.75 16.86
CA GLY A 286 -12.94 19.75 17.02
C GLY A 286 -12.29 20.06 15.69
N CYS A 287 -11.72 19.02 15.06
CA CYS A 287 -11.12 19.10 13.75
C CYS A 287 -11.41 17.82 12.94
N LYS A 288 -11.01 17.76 11.67
CA LYS A 288 -10.98 16.48 10.95
C LYS A 288 -9.58 15.89 11.01
N ILE A 289 -9.49 14.56 10.93
CA ILE A 289 -8.23 13.82 11.00
C ILE A 289 -7.21 14.29 9.95
N LYS A 290 -7.68 14.57 8.72
CA LYS A 290 -6.87 15.01 7.58
C LYS A 290 -7.37 16.33 6.98
N ASP A 291 -7.41 17.40 7.77
CA ASP A 291 -7.82 18.74 7.34
C ASP A 291 -7.17 19.81 8.26
N PRO A 292 -6.48 20.84 7.74
CA PRO A 292 -5.91 21.90 8.57
C PRO A 292 -6.95 22.91 9.09
N ASP A 293 -8.25 22.69 8.88
CA ASP A 293 -9.32 23.58 9.33
C ASP A 293 -9.46 23.63 10.86
N GLU A 294 -9.15 24.79 11.44
CA GLU A 294 -9.29 25.08 12.88
C GLU A 294 -10.66 25.69 13.26
N SER A 295 -11.60 25.84 12.32
CA SER A 295 -12.87 26.54 12.57
C SER A 295 -13.69 25.95 13.71
N GLY A 296 -13.58 24.63 13.96
CA GLY A 296 -14.24 23.92 15.05
C GLY A 296 -13.60 24.10 16.43
N PHE A 297 -12.37 24.63 16.51
CA PHE A 297 -11.62 24.69 17.77
C PHE A 297 -12.33 25.52 18.83
N SER A 298 -12.80 26.71 18.43
CA SER A 298 -13.44 27.64 19.37
C SER A 298 -14.63 27.02 20.10
N VAL A 299 -15.47 26.26 19.39
CA VAL A 299 -16.65 25.61 19.96
C VAL A 299 -16.25 24.41 20.83
N ALA A 300 -15.26 23.62 20.41
CA ALA A 300 -14.73 22.52 21.21
C ALA A 300 -14.12 23.00 22.53
N ILE A 301 -13.38 24.12 22.50
CA ILE A 301 -12.76 24.74 23.68
C ILE A 301 -13.82 25.27 24.65
N GLU A 302 -14.89 25.90 24.16
CA GLU A 302 -16.00 26.36 25.01
C GLU A 302 -16.75 25.21 25.66
N LEU A 303 -17.00 24.13 24.92
CA LEU A 303 -17.58 22.91 25.49
C LEU A 303 -16.67 22.35 26.60
N ALA A 304 -15.37 22.20 26.33
CA ALA A 304 -14.40 21.69 27.29
C ALA A 304 -14.32 22.55 28.56
N ARG A 305 -14.38 23.89 28.44
CA ARG A 305 -14.42 24.82 29.58
C ARG A 305 -15.64 24.60 30.48
N SER A 306 -16.77 24.23 29.90
CA SER A 306 -18.03 24.03 30.64
C SER A 306 -18.17 22.64 31.28
N ALA A 307 -17.29 21.70 30.92
CA ALA A 307 -17.40 20.30 31.32
C ALA A 307 -16.57 19.97 32.57
N ASP A 308 -17.06 19.02 33.36
CA ASP A 308 -16.32 18.44 34.48
C ASP A 308 -15.26 17.43 33.99
N ILE A 309 -15.62 16.66 32.95
CA ILE A 309 -14.82 15.59 32.38
C ILE A 309 -14.68 15.86 30.88
N VAL A 310 -13.45 15.85 30.37
CA VAL A 310 -13.15 16.02 28.95
C VAL A 310 -12.53 14.73 28.42
N ILE A 311 -13.15 14.15 27.40
CA ILE A 311 -12.64 12.97 26.69
C ILE A 311 -12.42 13.35 25.23
N LEU A 312 -11.18 13.24 24.76
CA LEU A 312 -10.77 13.53 23.39
C LEU A 312 -10.50 12.22 22.65
N PHE A 313 -11.10 12.05 21.47
CA PHE A 313 -11.01 10.85 20.64
C PHE A 313 -10.23 11.15 19.35
N GLY A 314 -8.93 10.90 19.38
CA GLY A 314 -8.01 11.19 18.28
C GLY A 314 -7.39 9.95 17.65
N GLY A 315 -6.39 10.18 16.80
CA GLY A 315 -5.64 9.14 16.11
C GLY A 315 -5.75 9.25 14.59
N LEU A 316 -5.82 8.10 13.93
CA LEU A 316 -5.79 7.97 12.48
C LEU A 316 -7.08 7.33 11.96
N ASP A 317 -7.27 7.39 10.65
CA ASP A 317 -8.29 6.67 9.91
C ASP A 317 -7.77 6.28 8.51
N GLN A 318 -8.63 5.65 7.72
CA GLN A 318 -8.31 5.21 6.36
C GLN A 318 -7.97 6.33 5.37
N SER A 319 -8.14 7.59 5.74
CA SER A 319 -7.65 8.70 4.92
C SER A 319 -6.14 8.90 5.05
N ILE A 320 -5.50 8.36 6.10
CA ILE A 320 -4.07 8.50 6.40
C ILE A 320 -3.33 7.16 6.27
N GLU A 321 -3.93 6.05 6.69
CA GLU A 321 -3.30 4.72 6.70
C GLU A 321 -4.23 3.66 6.09
N GLY A 322 -3.68 2.73 5.30
CA GLY A 322 -4.46 1.62 4.75
C GLY A 322 -3.75 0.92 3.60
N GLU A 323 -4.43 -0.03 2.97
CA GLU A 323 -3.88 -0.73 1.81
C GLU A 323 -3.57 0.26 0.68
N SER A 324 -2.33 0.22 0.19
CA SER A 324 -1.78 1.17 -0.79
C SER A 324 -1.72 2.63 -0.31
N VAL A 325 -1.94 2.89 0.98
CA VAL A 325 -1.87 4.21 1.61
C VAL A 325 -0.90 4.15 2.77
N ASP A 326 0.39 4.24 2.45
CA ASP A 326 1.43 4.39 3.46
C ASP A 326 1.37 5.81 4.04
N HIS A 327 1.24 5.92 5.36
CA HIS A 327 1.44 7.20 6.02
C HIS A 327 2.94 7.60 5.95
N THR A 328 3.24 8.89 5.86
CA THR A 328 4.63 9.37 5.75
C THR A 328 5.19 9.87 7.09
N SER A 329 4.39 9.78 8.15
CA SER A 329 4.75 10.19 9.50
C SER A 329 4.10 9.26 10.52
N ILE A 330 4.83 8.95 11.59
CA ILE A 330 4.34 8.22 12.76
C ILE A 330 3.80 9.16 13.84
N THR A 331 3.62 10.45 13.57
CA THR A 331 3.10 11.41 14.56
C THR A 331 1.58 11.43 14.56
N VAL A 332 0.98 11.80 15.70
CA VAL A 332 -0.43 12.24 15.73
C VAL A 332 -0.58 13.43 14.77
N PRO A 333 -1.66 13.53 13.97
CA PRO A 333 -1.86 14.66 13.05
C PRO A 333 -1.74 16.02 13.75
N ASP A 334 -0.99 16.95 13.14
CA ASP A 334 -0.62 18.25 13.74
C ASP A 334 -1.84 19.09 14.17
N ILE A 335 -2.96 18.96 13.44
CA ILE A 335 -4.21 19.65 13.76
C ILE A 335 -4.79 19.16 15.11
N GLN A 336 -4.73 17.85 15.39
CA GLN A 336 -5.19 17.28 16.66
C GLN A 336 -4.26 17.69 17.80
N LEU A 337 -2.95 17.69 17.58
CA LEU A 337 -1.98 18.19 18.57
C LEU A 337 -2.20 19.68 18.88
N SER A 338 -2.51 20.48 17.87
CA SER A 338 -2.85 21.90 18.03
C SER A 338 -4.11 22.09 18.88
N LEU A 339 -5.16 21.28 18.68
CA LEU A 339 -6.35 21.33 19.53
C LEU A 339 -6.03 20.92 20.97
N ILE A 340 -5.31 19.82 21.17
CA ILE A 340 -4.90 19.35 22.52
C ILE A 340 -4.15 20.48 23.25
N HIS A 341 -3.21 21.14 22.59
CA HIS A 341 -2.44 22.24 23.18
C HIS A 341 -3.32 23.44 23.59
N GLN A 342 -4.39 23.72 22.84
CA GLN A 342 -5.34 24.78 23.22
C GLN A 342 -6.25 24.35 24.36
N LEU A 343 -6.66 23.08 24.42
CA LEU A 343 -7.46 22.53 25.50
C LEU A 343 -6.70 22.54 26.84
N GLU A 344 -5.42 22.17 26.85
CA GLU A 344 -4.57 22.19 28.05
C GLU A 344 -4.49 23.56 28.74
N LYS A 345 -4.66 24.65 27.98
CA LYS A 345 -4.64 26.01 28.52
C LYS A 345 -5.92 26.40 29.26
N VAL A 346 -7.03 25.69 29.02
CA VAL A 346 -8.36 26.09 29.49
C VAL A 346 -9.01 25.06 30.40
N VAL A 347 -8.72 23.77 30.18
CA VAL A 347 -9.27 22.67 30.96
C VAL A 347 -8.47 22.52 32.25
N ARG A 348 -9.17 22.50 33.38
CA ARG A 348 -8.55 22.41 34.73
C ARG A 348 -8.53 20.99 35.30
N SER A 349 -9.32 20.09 34.73
CA SER A 349 -9.31 18.66 35.03
C SER A 349 -8.40 17.90 34.07
N PRO A 350 -7.97 16.67 34.40
CA PRO A 350 -7.25 15.83 33.45
C PRO A 350 -8.05 15.62 32.16
N ILE A 351 -7.42 15.83 31.01
CA ILE A 351 -7.99 15.48 29.71
C ILE A 351 -7.76 13.98 29.47
N HIS A 352 -8.82 13.23 29.23
CA HIS A 352 -8.74 11.81 28.90
C HIS A 352 -8.60 11.67 27.39
N VAL A 353 -7.45 11.18 26.90
CA VAL A 353 -7.21 10.99 25.46
C VAL A 353 -7.37 9.52 25.10
N VAL A 354 -8.22 9.24 24.12
CA VAL A 354 -8.39 7.95 23.47
C VAL A 354 -7.78 8.07 22.08
N ILE A 355 -6.83 7.19 21.76
CA ILE A 355 -6.20 7.12 20.44
C ILE A 355 -6.70 5.85 19.74
N ILE A 356 -7.24 6.02 18.55
CA ILE A 356 -7.65 4.93 17.66
C ILE A 356 -6.76 5.01 16.42
N SER A 357 -5.99 3.95 16.15
CA SER A 357 -5.14 3.82 14.98
C SER A 357 -4.83 2.34 14.74
N ASP A 358 -4.52 2.00 13.49
CA ASP A 358 -4.00 0.68 13.11
C ASP A 358 -2.49 0.60 13.40
N SER A 359 -1.77 1.69 13.13
CA SER A 359 -0.33 1.80 13.37
C SER A 359 0.03 2.46 14.70
N GLY A 360 1.30 2.29 15.13
CA GLY A 360 1.83 2.96 16.31
C GLY A 360 2.15 4.43 16.05
N LEU A 361 1.77 5.30 16.99
CA LEU A 361 2.03 6.75 16.91
C LEU A 361 3.05 7.22 17.96
N ASP A 362 3.78 8.27 17.64
CA ASP A 362 4.58 9.04 18.60
C ASP A 362 3.63 9.83 19.53
N LEU A 363 3.43 9.26 20.72
CA LEU A 363 2.62 9.84 21.79
C LEU A 363 3.47 10.59 22.82
N THR A 364 4.74 10.93 22.51
CA THR A 364 5.66 11.56 23.46
C THR A 364 5.06 12.81 24.09
N TYR A 365 4.49 13.70 23.27
CA TYR A 365 3.83 14.93 23.74
C TYR A 365 2.72 14.63 24.75
N ILE A 366 1.75 13.78 24.39
CA ILE A 366 0.59 13.42 25.23
C ILE A 366 1.04 12.71 26.52
N ARG A 367 2.10 11.90 26.44
CA ARG A 367 2.64 11.15 27.57
C ARG A 367 3.34 12.05 28.59
N VAL A 368 4.10 13.05 28.16
CA VAL A 368 4.86 13.94 29.06
C VAL A 368 4.10 15.20 29.48
N SER A 369 3.02 15.56 28.76
CA SER A 369 2.20 16.72 29.11
C SER A 369 1.60 16.58 30.52
N PRO A 370 1.65 17.63 31.36
CA PRO A 370 1.24 17.57 32.77
C PRO A 370 -0.21 17.14 33.02
#